data_AF-A0A497AIU9-F1
#
_entry.id   AF-A0A497AIU9-F1
#
_cell.length_a   1.000
_cell.length_b   1.000
_cell.length_c   1.000
_cell.angle_alpha   90.00
_cell.angle_beta   90.00
_cell.angle_gamma   90.00
#
_symmetry.space_group_name_H-M   'P 1'
#
loop_
_entity.id
_entity.type
_entity.pdbx_description
1 polymer ?
#
loop_
_entity_poly.entity_id
_entity_poly.type
_entity_poly.pdbx_seq_one_letter_code
_entity_poly.pdbx_strand_id
1 'polypeptide(L)'
;MYRQAGGQELVNRIMEMKRAEGTTIMTVVHHRETPLRLMKKTVDVGPVWATEIVHAKESGLAVEDVEPGEELDQRDNVDYYICQLKNASHPENAEKFLQFIASARAQAIYADYGFVPHFSSS
;
A
#
# COMPACT_ATOMS: atom_id res chain seq x y z
N MET A 1 -8.30 -9.32 4.02
CA MET A 1 -8.62 -9.65 2.63
C MET A 1 -9.03 -11.12 2.41
N TYR A 2 -8.14 -12.09 2.15
CA TYR A 2 -8.55 -13.46 1.69
C TYR A 2 -9.57 -14.18 2.58
N ARG A 3 -9.37 -14.16 3.90
CA ARG A 3 -10.31 -14.78 4.83
C ARG A 3 -11.71 -14.16 4.77
N GLN A 4 -11.77 -12.84 4.60
CA GLN A 4 -13.02 -12.11 4.50
C GLN A 4 -13.68 -12.34 3.13
N ALA A 5 -12.88 -12.41 2.06
CA ALA A 5 -13.36 -12.64 0.70
C ALA A 5 -13.91 -14.07 0.45
N GLY A 6 -13.37 -15.08 1.12
CA GLY A 6 -13.71 -16.48 0.81
C GLY A 6 -13.44 -17.48 1.93
N GLY A 7 -13.39 -17.03 3.19
CA GLY A 7 -13.23 -17.90 4.35
C GLY A 7 -11.85 -18.56 4.46
N GLN A 8 -11.77 -19.57 5.34
CA GLN A 8 -10.54 -20.33 5.58
C GLN A 8 -10.10 -21.15 4.35
N GLU A 9 -11.05 -21.60 3.53
CA GLU A 9 -10.75 -22.37 2.32
C GLU A 9 -9.92 -21.55 1.33
N LEU A 10 -10.32 -20.30 1.07
CA LEU A 10 -9.56 -19.41 0.19
C LEU A 10 -8.16 -19.11 0.73
N VAL A 11 -8.03 -18.93 2.06
CA VAL A 11 -6.73 -18.75 2.71
C VAL A 11 -5.83 -19.96 2.47
N ASN A 12 -6.33 -21.17 2.70
CA ASN A 12 -5.56 -22.41 2.51
C ASN A 12 -5.16 -22.58 1.04
N ARG A 13 -6.09 -22.31 0.12
CA ARG A 13 -5.82 -22.42 -1.31
C ARG A 13 -4.69 -21.49 -1.74
N ILE A 14 -4.76 -20.20 -1.38
CA ILE A 14 -3.80 -19.19 -1.85
C ILE A 14 -2.46 -19.26 -1.10
N MET A 15 -2.51 -19.31 0.24
CA MET A 15 -1.32 -19.12 1.09
C MET A 15 -0.54 -20.41 1.34
N GLU A 16 -1.18 -21.58 1.24
CA GLU A 16 -0.52 -22.88 1.47
C GLU A 16 -0.40 -23.68 0.18
N MET A 17 -1.52 -24.05 -0.45
CA MET A 17 -1.49 -24.97 -1.60
C MET A 17 -0.80 -24.34 -2.82
N LYS A 18 -1.25 -23.18 -3.28
CA LYS A 18 -0.62 -22.50 -4.42
C LYS A 18 0.83 -22.11 -4.13
N ARG A 19 1.16 -21.79 -2.87
CA ARG A 19 2.54 -21.51 -2.46
C ARG A 19 3.42 -22.76 -2.62
N ALA A 20 2.95 -23.91 -2.15
CA ALA A 20 3.66 -25.19 -2.31
C ALA A 20 3.76 -25.64 -3.78
N GLU A 21 2.73 -25.35 -4.59
CA GLU A 21 2.71 -25.59 -6.03
C GLU A 21 3.58 -24.61 -6.84
N GLY A 22 4.09 -23.52 -6.22
CA GLY A 22 4.85 -22.48 -6.91
C GLY A 22 3.99 -21.52 -7.76
N THR A 23 2.67 -21.56 -7.63
CA THR A 23 1.71 -20.71 -8.37
C THR A 23 1.22 -19.50 -7.56
N THR A 24 1.68 -19.38 -6.31
CA THR A 24 1.66 -18.15 -5.50
C THR A 24 3.09 -17.87 -5.03
N ILE A 25 3.54 -16.63 -5.19
CA ILE A 25 4.88 -16.19 -4.80
C ILE A 25 4.75 -15.23 -3.61
N MET A 26 5.46 -15.52 -2.52
CA MET A 26 5.60 -14.57 -1.41
C MET A 26 6.74 -13.60 -1.71
N THR A 27 6.43 -12.34 -1.86
CA THR A 27 7.41 -11.27 -2.05
C THR A 27 8.08 -10.91 -0.72
N VAL A 28 9.36 -10.52 -0.77
CA VAL A 28 10.07 -9.90 0.35
C VAL A 28 9.84 -8.38 0.35
N VAL A 29 9.86 -7.76 -0.83
CA VAL A 29 9.59 -6.32 -1.02
C VAL A 29 8.52 -6.14 -2.08
N HIS A 30 7.25 -6.31 -1.69
CA HIS A 30 6.11 -6.41 -2.61
C HIS A 30 6.04 -5.27 -3.64
N HIS A 31 6.19 -4.02 -3.18
CA HIS A 31 6.09 -2.83 -4.03
C HIS A 31 7.19 -2.73 -5.12
N ARG A 32 8.29 -3.48 -5.00
CA ARG A 32 9.31 -3.61 -6.08
C ARG A 32 9.09 -4.86 -6.92
N GLU A 33 8.72 -5.94 -6.25
CA GLU A 33 8.67 -7.26 -6.84
C GLU A 33 7.41 -7.54 -7.66
N THR A 34 6.26 -7.06 -7.20
CA THR A 34 4.97 -7.21 -7.87
C THR A 34 4.96 -6.52 -9.24
N PRO A 35 5.25 -5.20 -9.38
CA PRO A 35 5.24 -4.55 -10.68
C PRO A 35 6.28 -5.17 -11.63
N LEU A 36 7.47 -5.51 -11.15
CA LEU A 36 8.49 -6.17 -11.98
C LEU A 36 8.00 -7.51 -12.55
N ARG A 37 7.28 -8.31 -11.74
CA ARG A 37 6.77 -9.63 -12.16
C ARG A 37 5.59 -9.53 -13.12
N LEU A 38 4.72 -8.53 -12.94
CA LEU A 38 3.64 -8.22 -13.89
C LEU A 38 4.23 -7.83 -15.25
N MET A 39 5.21 -6.91 -15.27
CA MET A 39 5.87 -6.48 -16.50
C MET A 39 6.63 -7.62 -17.19
N LYS A 40 7.23 -8.52 -16.41
CA LYS A 40 7.89 -9.74 -16.92
C LYS A 40 6.91 -10.87 -17.29
N LYS A 41 5.60 -10.69 -17.05
CA LYS A 41 4.56 -11.70 -17.27
C LYS A 41 4.82 -13.03 -16.54
N THR A 42 5.45 -12.94 -15.37
CA THR A 42 5.72 -14.11 -14.50
C THR A 42 4.63 -14.34 -13.45
N VAL A 43 3.70 -13.39 -13.32
CA VAL A 43 2.48 -13.48 -12.51
C VAL A 43 1.36 -12.75 -13.25
N ASP A 44 0.12 -13.12 -12.97
CA ASP A 44 -1.06 -12.49 -13.59
C ASP A 44 -1.60 -11.31 -12.77
N VAL A 45 -1.46 -11.36 -11.44
CA VAL A 45 -2.01 -10.38 -10.49
C VAL A 45 -1.19 -10.37 -9.20
N GLY A 46 -1.19 -9.24 -8.48
CA GLY A 46 -0.63 -9.14 -7.14
C GLY A 46 -1.37 -8.09 -6.30
N PRO A 47 -1.70 -8.38 -5.03
CA PRO A 47 -2.24 -7.37 -4.12
C PRO A 47 -1.21 -6.26 -3.86
N VAL A 48 -1.66 -5.01 -3.96
CA VAL A 48 -0.87 -3.78 -3.81
C VAL A 48 -1.70 -2.73 -3.08
N TRP A 49 -1.07 -1.67 -2.61
CA TRP A 49 -1.80 -0.50 -2.10
C TRP A 49 -2.36 0.33 -3.27
N ALA A 50 -3.48 1.04 -3.05
CA ALA A 50 -4.08 1.90 -4.07
C ALA A 50 -3.09 2.96 -4.61
N THR A 51 -2.26 3.52 -3.73
CA THR A 51 -1.19 4.48 -4.09
C THR A 51 -0.14 3.89 -5.03
N GLU A 52 0.10 2.57 -4.96
CA GLU A 52 1.05 1.89 -5.86
C GLU A 52 0.50 1.75 -7.27
N ILE A 53 -0.82 1.59 -7.42
CA ILE A 53 -1.50 1.63 -8.73
C ILE A 53 -1.43 3.03 -9.33
N VAL A 54 -1.70 4.08 -8.53
CA VAL A 54 -1.56 5.48 -8.97
C VAL A 54 -0.14 5.70 -9.52
N HIS A 55 0.88 5.34 -8.74
CA HIS A 55 2.28 5.47 -9.17
C HIS A 55 2.60 4.65 -10.44
N ALA A 56 2.09 3.42 -10.53
CA ALA A 56 2.32 2.56 -11.70
C ALA A 56 1.71 3.16 -12.98
N LYS A 57 0.49 3.71 -12.89
CA LYS A 57 -0.19 4.38 -14.01
C LYS A 57 0.53 5.66 -14.42
N GLU A 58 0.93 6.50 -13.47
CA GLU A 58 1.72 7.71 -13.73
C GLU A 58 3.07 7.40 -14.39
N SER A 59 3.68 6.27 -14.02
CA SER A 59 4.92 5.77 -14.61
C SER A 59 4.72 5.11 -15.97
N GLY A 60 3.49 5.06 -16.49
CA GLY A 60 3.17 4.46 -17.80
C GLY A 60 3.30 2.93 -17.83
N LEU A 61 3.21 2.25 -16.70
CA LEU A 61 3.19 0.78 -16.67
C LEU A 61 1.88 0.25 -17.25
N ALA A 62 1.97 -0.75 -18.12
CA ALA A 62 0.82 -1.42 -18.71
C ALA A 62 0.18 -2.40 -17.71
N VAL A 63 -0.53 -1.85 -16.73
CA VAL A 63 -1.23 -2.59 -15.68
C VAL A 63 -2.64 -2.06 -15.51
N GLU A 64 -3.52 -2.93 -15.04
CA GLU A 64 -4.90 -2.60 -14.65
C GLU A 64 -5.09 -2.98 -13.19
N ASP A 65 -5.99 -2.29 -12.51
CA ASP A 65 -6.41 -2.59 -11.15
C ASP A 65 -7.77 -3.29 -11.12
N VAL A 66 -7.95 -4.13 -10.12
CA VAL A 66 -9.22 -4.79 -9.82
C VAL A 66 -9.60 -4.43 -8.40
N GLU A 67 -10.64 -3.62 -8.27
CA GLU A 67 -11.16 -3.23 -6.97
C GLU A 67 -11.82 -4.43 -6.27
N PRO A 68 -11.38 -4.80 -5.04
CA PRO A 68 -11.87 -5.99 -4.34
C PRO A 68 -13.29 -5.82 -3.76
N GLY A 69 -13.85 -4.60 -3.81
CA GLY A 69 -15.20 -4.26 -3.35
C GLY A 69 -15.23 -3.55 -2.00
N GLU A 70 -16.32 -2.84 -1.72
CA GLU A 70 -16.49 -1.99 -0.53
C GLU A 70 -16.28 -2.75 0.79
N GLU A 71 -16.70 -4.02 0.87
CA GLU A 71 -16.52 -4.83 2.08
C GLU A 71 -15.04 -5.03 2.44
N LEU A 72 -14.15 -4.99 1.45
CA LEU A 72 -12.71 -5.19 1.63
C LEU A 72 -11.92 -3.89 1.68
N ASP A 73 -12.59 -2.74 1.51
CA ASP A 73 -11.97 -1.42 1.56
C ASP A 73 -11.35 -1.16 2.95
N GLN A 74 -10.14 -0.60 2.93
CA GLN A 74 -9.35 -0.33 4.13
C GLN A 74 -9.03 1.15 4.32
N ARG A 75 -9.58 2.06 3.49
CA ARG A 75 -9.24 3.49 3.53
C ARG A 75 -9.47 4.15 4.88
N ASP A 76 -10.50 3.71 5.61
CA ASP A 76 -10.86 4.23 6.94
C ASP A 76 -10.33 3.36 8.09
N ASN A 77 -9.60 2.28 7.77
CA ASN A 77 -9.09 1.30 8.73
C ASN A 77 -7.55 1.25 8.81
N VAL A 78 -6.86 1.91 7.88
CA VAL A 78 -5.40 1.92 7.78
C VAL A 78 -4.89 3.35 7.89
N ASP A 79 -4.14 3.62 8.96
CA ASP A 79 -3.49 4.89 9.21
C ASP A 79 -1.96 4.78 9.12
N TYR A 80 -1.33 5.86 8.69
CA TYR A 80 0.11 6.03 8.73
C TYR A 80 0.50 6.96 9.87
N TYR A 81 1.41 6.50 10.73
CA TYR A 81 1.88 7.26 11.88
C TYR A 81 3.35 7.63 11.72
N ILE A 82 3.69 8.84 12.16
CA ILE A 82 5.06 9.31 12.27
C ILE A 82 5.27 9.88 13.67
N CYS A 83 6.44 9.62 14.26
CA CYS A 83 6.80 10.16 15.57
C CYS A 83 8.29 10.52 15.63
N GLN A 84 8.62 11.41 16.56
CA GLN A 84 9.99 11.70 16.93
C GLN A 84 10.54 10.60 17.85
N LEU A 85 11.81 10.22 17.64
CA LEU A 85 12.52 9.33 18.56
C LEU A 85 12.78 10.02 19.91
N LYS A 86 12.58 9.29 21.01
CA LYS A 86 12.79 9.82 22.39
C LYS A 86 14.17 10.42 22.60
N ASN A 87 15.21 9.80 22.03
CA ASN A 87 16.61 10.24 22.14
C ASN A 87 17.15 10.74 20.79
N ALA A 88 16.31 11.43 20.00
CA ALA A 88 16.74 11.99 18.72
C ALA A 88 17.91 12.97 18.92
N SER A 89 18.98 12.85 18.12
CA SER A 89 20.12 13.76 18.17
C SER A 89 19.78 15.20 17.78
N HIS A 90 18.66 15.41 17.07
CA HIS A 90 18.17 16.71 16.61
C HIS A 90 16.66 16.85 16.87
N PRO A 91 16.23 17.06 18.12
CA PRO A 91 14.81 17.08 18.48
C PRO A 91 14.04 18.23 17.81
N GLU A 92 14.65 19.41 17.70
CA GLU A 92 14.02 20.58 17.05
C GLU A 92 13.76 20.35 15.55
N ASN A 93 14.64 19.62 14.86
CA ASN A 93 14.45 19.30 13.45
C ASN A 93 13.35 18.25 13.26
N ALA A 94 13.25 17.29 14.19
CA ALA A 94 12.15 16.32 14.19
C ALA A 94 10.80 17.03 14.37
N GLU A 95 10.71 17.98 15.32
CA GLU A 95 9.50 18.77 15.54
C GLU A 95 9.11 19.59 14.30
N LYS A 96 10.06 20.31 13.68
CA LYS A 96 9.81 21.06 12.43
C LYS A 96 9.31 20.15 11.31
N PHE A 97 9.86 18.94 11.18
CA PHE A 97 9.41 17.99 10.18
C PHE A 97 7.99 17.49 10.46
N LEU A 98 7.66 17.17 11.72
CA LEU A 98 6.31 16.77 12.11
C LEU A 98 5.29 17.90 11.86
N GLN A 99 5.63 19.14 12.17
CA GLN A 99 4.81 20.32 11.84
C GLN A 99 4.59 20.46 10.34
N PHE A 100 5.62 20.22 9.52
CA PHE A 100 5.49 20.21 8.07
C PHE A 100 4.54 19.11 7.59
N ILE A 101 4.70 17.87 8.07
CA ILE A 101 3.84 16.74 7.67
C ILE A 101 2.36 16.99 7.99
N ALA A 102 2.06 17.69 9.08
CA ALA A 102 0.70 18.08 9.45
C ALA A 102 0.15 19.30 8.67
N SER A 103 0.98 20.01 7.91
CA SER A 103 0.55 21.21 7.18
C SER A 103 -0.34 20.88 5.98
N ALA A 104 -1.21 21.82 5.59
CA ALA A 104 -2.05 21.70 4.40
C ALA A 104 -1.24 21.42 3.13
N ARG A 105 -0.02 21.99 3.03
CA ARG A 105 0.88 21.75 1.90
C ARG A 105 1.33 20.29 1.83
N ALA A 106 1.75 19.70 2.94
CA ALA A 106 2.17 18.31 2.95
C ALA A 106 0.99 17.38 2.68
N GLN A 107 -0.18 17.63 3.27
CA GLN A 107 -1.39 16.85 3.00
C GLN A 107 -1.81 16.90 1.52
N ALA A 108 -1.68 18.06 0.86
CA ALA A 108 -1.91 18.17 -0.58
C ALA A 108 -0.91 17.34 -1.40
N ILE A 109 0.38 17.35 -1.03
CA ILE A 109 1.40 16.50 -1.66
C ILE A 109 1.02 15.01 -1.51
N TYR A 110 0.60 14.58 -0.32
CA TYR A 110 0.14 13.20 -0.11
C TYR A 110 -1.06 12.85 -1.00
N ALA A 111 -2.04 13.76 -1.12
CA ALA A 111 -3.22 13.57 -1.96
C ALA A 111 -2.86 13.42 -3.44
N ASP A 112 -1.88 14.18 -3.95
CA ASP A 112 -1.38 14.06 -5.34
C ASP A 112 -0.87 12.64 -5.64
N TYR A 113 -0.37 11.91 -4.63
CA TYR A 113 0.10 10.52 -4.74
C TYR A 113 -0.94 9.48 -4.31
N GLY A 114 -2.21 9.87 -4.19
CA GLY A 114 -3.33 8.96 -3.91
C GLY A 114 -3.57 8.61 -2.45
N PHE A 115 -2.92 9.30 -1.50
CA PHE A 115 -3.23 9.13 -0.08
C PHE A 115 -4.49 9.92 0.29
N VAL A 116 -5.28 9.39 1.21
CA VAL A 116 -6.44 10.09 1.77
C VAL A 116 -5.98 11.02 2.89
N PRO A 117 -6.38 12.30 2.91
CA PRO A 117 -6.03 13.22 3.99
C PRO A 117 -6.55 12.73 5.34
N HIS A 118 -5.68 12.70 6.35
CA HIS A 118 -6.07 12.34 7.71
C HIS A 118 -6.66 13.53 8.48
N PHE A 119 -6.10 14.74 8.26
CA PHE A 119 -6.59 15.96 8.90
C PHE A 119 -7.69 16.58 8.04
N SER A 120 -8.84 16.85 8.63
CA SER A 120 -9.91 17.60 7.96
C SER A 120 -9.44 19.01 7.62
N SER A 121 -9.78 19.47 6.42
CA SER A 121 -9.58 20.88 6.06
C SER A 121 -10.40 21.75 7.01
N SER A 122 -9.74 22.64 7.75
CA SER A 122 -10.40 23.67 8.57
C SER A 122 -10.92 24.81 7.69
#